data_AF-A0A3Q3KKW7-F1
#
_entry.id   AF-A0A3Q3KKW7-F1
#
_cell.length_a   1.000
_cell.length_b   1.000
_cell.length_c   1.000
_cell.angle_alpha   90.00
_cell.angle_beta   90.00
_cell.angle_gamma   90.00
#
_symmetry.space_group_name_H-M   'P 1'
#
loop_
_entity.id
_entity.type
_entity.pdbx_description
1 polymer ?
#
loop_
_entity_poly.entity_id
_entity_poly.type
_entity_poly.pdbx_seq_one_letter_code
_entity_poly.pdbx_strand_id
1 'polypeptide(L)'
;FANRFEHPAGGYKKIFETCDELSEPLPTTITGRIPSFLKGCLLRLGPGLFEIGDEPFYHLFDGQAIIHKFDFKNGQVAYFRKFVRTDSYVRAITEKRVVITEFGTCAYPDPCKNIFSRFFSYFKGVEVTDNCLVNIYPIGEDFYATTETNYITKVNTDTLETLKKVDMCNYVNINGLTAHPHIEKDGTVYNIGNCMGKGATLAYNIVRIPPTQKDKSDPIEKSKVVVQFPSAERFKPSYVHSFGMSQNYFVFVETPVKINLLKFLSAWSIRGSNYMDCFESNETQGTLFHIAKKDPGEYIDHKFKGAAIGLFHHINTYEDQGFIVFDLCAWKGFEFVYNYLWLANLRANWDEVKKAAMIAPQPEVRRYVIPLDIYKEEQGKNLVSLPYTTATAVMHADGTIWLEPEVLFSGPRQAFEFPQINYKMYGSKNYTYAYALGLNHFIPDRICKLNVKTKETWVWQEPDSYPSEPLYVQNPDGADEDDGVLLTIVAAPGSQRPAYLLILNAKDLSEVARAEVECSIPVTFHGMYKS
;
A
#
# COMPACT_ATOMS: atom_id res chain seq x y z
N PHE A 1 -26.99 6.45 0.92
CA PHE A 1 -26.39 5.79 -0.26
C PHE A 1 -27.51 5.28 -1.17
N ALA A 2 -27.86 6.08 -2.19
CA ALA A 2 -28.81 5.75 -3.25
C ALA A 2 -28.22 4.64 -4.16
N ASN A 3 -29.09 3.92 -4.91
CA ASN A 3 -28.84 2.83 -5.88
C ASN A 3 -27.38 2.36 -6.02
N ARG A 4 -27.12 1.09 -5.68
CA ARG A 4 -25.80 0.46 -5.89
C ARG A 4 -25.38 0.63 -7.34
N PHE A 5 -24.23 1.24 -7.57
CA PHE A 5 -23.63 1.39 -8.88
C PHE A 5 -23.24 0.00 -9.38
N GLU A 6 -23.70 -0.38 -10.57
CA GLU A 6 -23.48 -1.70 -11.16
C GLU A 6 -22.57 -1.57 -12.38
N HIS A 7 -21.76 -2.59 -12.66
CA HIS A 7 -20.80 -2.61 -13.77
C HIS A 7 -21.07 -3.75 -14.77
N PRO A 8 -22.31 -3.92 -15.29
CA PRO A 8 -22.68 -5.08 -16.10
C PRO A 8 -21.88 -5.19 -17.40
N ALA A 9 -21.37 -4.07 -17.93
CA ALA A 9 -20.51 -4.04 -19.12
C ALA A 9 -19.14 -4.70 -18.87
N GLY A 10 -18.70 -4.83 -17.62
CA GLY A 10 -17.43 -5.47 -17.27
C GLY A 10 -16.19 -4.69 -17.73
N GLY A 11 -16.29 -3.37 -17.91
CA GLY A 11 -15.19 -2.53 -18.37
C GLY A 11 -13.94 -2.62 -17.49
N TYR A 12 -14.11 -2.88 -16.19
CA TYR A 12 -13.01 -3.02 -15.23
C TYR A 12 -12.00 -4.10 -15.65
N LYS A 13 -12.37 -5.08 -16.48
CA LYS A 13 -11.42 -6.10 -16.97
C LYS A 13 -10.21 -5.48 -17.66
N LYS A 14 -10.37 -4.30 -18.29
CA LYS A 14 -9.31 -3.57 -18.97
C LYS A 14 -8.19 -3.08 -18.06
N ILE A 15 -8.44 -2.86 -16.77
CA ILE A 15 -7.38 -2.47 -15.84
C ILE A 15 -6.47 -3.67 -15.47
N PHE A 16 -6.86 -4.88 -15.87
CA PHE A 16 -6.08 -6.10 -15.67
C PHE A 16 -5.58 -6.68 -17.00
N GLU A 17 -5.41 -5.88 -18.05
CA GLU A 17 -4.87 -6.32 -19.34
C GLU A 17 -3.43 -5.82 -19.53
N THR A 18 -2.62 -6.65 -20.18
CA THR A 18 -1.23 -6.32 -20.54
C THR A 18 -1.18 -5.08 -21.42
N CYS A 19 -0.15 -4.26 -21.21
CA CYS A 19 0.09 -3.08 -22.02
C CYS A 19 1.57 -2.97 -22.42
N ASP A 20 1.84 -2.37 -23.58
CA ASP A 20 3.21 -2.13 -24.05
C ASP A 20 3.81 -0.87 -23.42
N GLU A 21 5.12 -0.85 -23.25
CA GLU A 21 5.83 0.39 -22.91
C GLU A 21 5.80 1.42 -24.05
N LEU A 22 6.08 2.67 -23.72
CA LEU A 22 6.15 3.75 -24.71
C LEU A 22 7.62 4.04 -25.06
N SER A 23 7.90 4.28 -26.33
CA SER A 23 9.24 4.72 -26.79
C SER A 23 9.49 6.20 -26.50
N GLU A 24 8.43 7.01 -26.51
CA GLU A 24 8.47 8.45 -26.23
C GLU A 24 7.22 8.91 -25.47
N PRO A 25 7.27 10.04 -24.75
CA PRO A 25 6.10 10.61 -24.08
C PRO A 25 4.99 10.98 -25.08
N LEU A 26 3.76 10.57 -24.78
CA LEU A 26 2.57 10.91 -25.55
C LEU A 26 2.02 12.27 -25.10
N PRO A 27 1.63 13.16 -26.04
CA PRO A 27 0.81 14.31 -25.69
C PRO A 27 -0.56 13.84 -25.20
N THR A 28 -1.19 14.66 -24.36
CA THR A 28 -2.56 14.41 -23.89
C THR A 28 -3.53 15.42 -24.50
N THR A 29 -4.79 15.04 -24.63
CA THR A 29 -5.86 16.01 -24.92
C THR A 29 -6.38 16.57 -23.61
N ILE A 30 -6.30 17.89 -23.43
CA ILE A 30 -6.77 18.56 -22.22
C ILE A 30 -8.22 19.00 -22.36
N THR A 31 -9.05 18.64 -21.39
CA THR A 31 -10.37 19.25 -21.13
C THR A 31 -10.34 19.95 -19.77
N GLY A 32 -11.04 21.08 -19.63
CA GLY A 32 -10.94 21.93 -18.45
C GLY A 32 -9.66 22.79 -18.43
N ARG A 33 -9.18 23.17 -17.24
CA ARG A 33 -7.99 24.02 -17.08
C ARG A 33 -7.05 23.47 -16.02
N ILE A 34 -5.87 23.04 -16.43
CA ILE A 34 -4.81 22.59 -15.52
C ILE A 34 -4.41 23.75 -14.59
N PRO A 35 -4.48 23.59 -13.24
CA PRO A 35 -4.02 24.61 -12.30
C PRO A 35 -2.55 25.00 -12.53
N SER A 36 -2.26 26.30 -12.53
CA SER A 36 -0.92 26.82 -12.85
C SER A 36 0.16 26.46 -11.82
N PHE A 37 -0.24 26.06 -10.61
CA PHE A 37 0.69 25.61 -9.58
C PHE A 37 1.12 24.15 -9.77
N LEU A 38 0.42 23.36 -10.60
CA LEU A 38 0.87 22.02 -10.96
C LEU A 38 2.05 22.12 -11.93
N LYS A 39 3.25 22.00 -11.36
CA LYS A 39 4.54 21.89 -12.03
C LYS A 39 5.27 20.72 -11.38
N GLY A 40 5.74 19.77 -12.18
CA GLY A 40 6.30 18.51 -11.68
C GLY A 40 5.67 17.30 -12.36
N CYS A 41 5.78 16.12 -11.77
CA CYS A 41 5.23 14.90 -12.33
C CYS A 41 4.51 14.02 -11.30
N LEU A 42 3.42 13.42 -11.74
CA LEU A 42 2.78 12.29 -11.08
C LEU A 42 3.49 11.01 -11.52
N LEU A 43 3.98 10.21 -10.57
CA LEU A 43 4.58 8.90 -10.79
C LEU A 43 3.74 7.83 -10.09
N ARG A 44 3.39 6.75 -10.77
CA ARG A 44 2.60 5.63 -10.20
C ARG A 44 3.12 4.28 -10.67
N LEU A 45 2.98 3.25 -9.83
CA LEU A 45 3.35 1.88 -10.18
C LEU A 45 2.15 0.93 -10.11
N GLY A 46 2.24 -0.12 -10.90
CA GLY A 46 1.30 -1.24 -10.92
C GLY A 46 1.80 -2.35 -11.85
N PRO A 47 1.03 -3.44 -11.98
CA PRO A 47 1.30 -4.50 -12.93
C PRO A 47 0.94 -4.06 -14.35
N GLY A 48 1.86 -4.26 -15.31
CA GLY A 48 1.66 -3.91 -16.72
C GLY A 48 1.72 -5.08 -17.70
N LEU A 49 2.20 -6.24 -17.24
CA LEU A 49 2.35 -7.47 -18.03
C LEU A 49 1.85 -8.64 -17.18
N PHE A 50 0.73 -9.24 -17.60
CA PHE A 50 0.00 -10.24 -16.81
C PHE A 50 0.22 -11.68 -17.30
N GLU A 51 1.07 -11.87 -18.30
CA GLU A 51 1.46 -13.16 -18.84
C GLU A 51 2.83 -13.07 -19.52
N ILE A 52 3.57 -14.19 -19.56
CA ILE A 52 4.82 -14.33 -20.31
C ILE A 52 4.64 -15.44 -21.33
N GLY A 53 4.37 -15.06 -22.59
CA GLY A 53 3.96 -16.02 -23.61
C GLY A 53 2.64 -16.68 -23.21
N ASP A 54 2.64 -18.00 -23.05
CA ASP A 54 1.46 -18.78 -22.65
C ASP A 54 1.36 -18.98 -21.11
N GLU A 55 2.33 -18.47 -20.33
CA GLU A 55 2.33 -18.62 -18.86
C GLU A 55 1.65 -17.41 -18.19
N PRO A 56 0.47 -17.57 -17.58
CA PRO A 56 -0.24 -16.47 -16.93
C PRO A 56 0.32 -16.19 -15.53
N PHE A 57 0.25 -14.92 -15.14
CA PHE A 57 0.26 -14.53 -13.73
C PHE A 57 -1.15 -14.72 -13.14
N TYR A 58 -1.24 -15.16 -11.88
CA TYR A 58 -2.51 -15.58 -11.28
C TYR A 58 -3.09 -14.53 -10.33
N HIS A 59 -2.26 -13.83 -9.57
CA HIS A 59 -2.67 -12.86 -8.58
C HIS A 59 -2.49 -11.41 -9.03
N LEU A 60 -3.27 -10.48 -8.48
CA LEU A 60 -3.17 -9.04 -8.75
C LEU A 60 -1.75 -8.47 -8.54
N PHE A 61 -0.97 -9.09 -7.67
CA PHE A 61 0.37 -8.63 -7.28
C PHE A 61 1.52 -9.34 -8.00
N ASP A 62 1.22 -10.05 -9.10
CA ASP A 62 2.22 -10.87 -9.81
C ASP A 62 2.69 -10.23 -11.12
N GLY A 63 1.84 -9.41 -11.75
CA GLY A 63 2.17 -8.80 -13.04
C GLY A 63 3.41 -7.92 -12.96
N GLN A 64 4.20 -7.86 -14.04
CA GLN A 64 5.49 -7.19 -13.99
C GLN A 64 5.36 -5.67 -13.83
N ALA A 65 6.19 -5.10 -12.97
CA ALA A 65 6.16 -3.70 -12.59
C ALA A 65 6.33 -2.75 -13.79
N ILE A 66 5.37 -1.84 -13.95
CA ILE A 66 5.46 -0.72 -14.88
C ILE A 66 5.32 0.60 -14.10
N ILE A 67 6.15 1.58 -14.46
CA ILE A 67 6.05 2.93 -13.92
C ILE A 67 5.36 3.84 -14.93
N HIS A 68 4.37 4.59 -14.46
CA HIS A 68 3.60 5.57 -15.21
C HIS A 68 3.98 6.98 -14.78
N LYS A 69 4.13 7.91 -15.73
CA LYS A 69 4.43 9.32 -15.49
C LYS A 69 3.43 10.21 -16.22
N PHE A 70 2.80 11.13 -15.51
CA PHE A 70 2.15 12.30 -16.09
C PHE A 70 2.95 13.55 -15.72
N ASP A 71 3.50 14.22 -16.71
CA ASP A 71 4.42 15.35 -16.55
C ASP A 71 3.71 16.67 -16.84
N PHE A 72 3.71 17.59 -15.87
CA PHE A 72 3.01 18.88 -15.93
C PHE A 72 3.99 20.00 -16.25
N LYS A 73 3.81 20.63 -17.40
CA LYS A 73 4.66 21.75 -17.82
C LYS A 73 3.86 22.81 -18.57
N ASN A 74 3.82 24.03 -18.02
CA ASN A 74 3.18 25.19 -18.65
C ASN A 74 1.72 24.95 -19.06
N GLY A 75 0.94 24.25 -18.23
CA GLY A 75 -0.47 23.92 -18.51
C GLY A 75 -0.68 22.79 -19.51
N GLN A 76 0.40 22.18 -20.00
CA GLN A 76 0.38 20.95 -20.82
C GLN A 76 0.68 19.74 -19.94
N VAL A 77 0.16 18.58 -20.35
CA VAL A 77 0.44 17.29 -19.70
C VAL A 77 0.91 16.29 -20.74
N ALA A 78 2.00 15.58 -20.45
CA ALA A 78 2.49 14.46 -21.26
C ALA A 78 2.48 13.17 -20.45
N TYR A 79 2.13 12.06 -21.10
CA TYR A 79 2.06 10.74 -20.48
C TYR A 79 3.20 9.84 -20.97
N PHE A 80 3.85 9.11 -20.06
CA PHE A 80 4.89 8.16 -20.40
C PHE A 80 4.83 6.93 -19.48
N ARG A 81 5.26 5.76 -19.98
CA ARG A 81 5.37 4.56 -19.15
C ARG A 81 6.49 3.65 -19.62
N LYS A 82 7.14 2.96 -18.67
CA LYS A 82 8.24 2.03 -18.93
C LYS A 82 8.25 0.89 -17.92
N PHE A 83 8.49 -0.34 -18.35
CA PHE A 83 8.65 -1.45 -17.40
C PHE A 83 9.91 -1.26 -16.56
N VAL A 84 9.84 -1.56 -15.28
CA VAL A 84 11.02 -1.56 -14.39
C VAL A 84 11.85 -2.79 -14.76
N ARG A 85 13.12 -2.60 -15.10
CA ARG A 85 14.04 -3.65 -15.55
C ARG A 85 14.61 -4.42 -14.34
N THR A 86 13.72 -5.05 -13.58
CA THR A 86 14.03 -5.93 -12.45
C THR A 86 14.60 -7.26 -12.94
N ASP A 87 15.23 -8.04 -12.06
CA ASP A 87 15.67 -9.38 -12.41
C ASP A 87 14.48 -10.26 -12.81
N SER A 88 13.32 -10.12 -12.15
CA SER A 88 12.10 -10.82 -12.54
C SER A 88 11.69 -10.51 -13.98
N TYR A 89 11.62 -9.23 -14.35
CA TYR A 89 11.23 -8.81 -15.71
C TYR A 89 12.27 -9.24 -16.75
N VAL A 90 13.55 -8.89 -16.53
CA VAL A 90 14.62 -9.13 -17.50
C VAL A 90 14.75 -10.62 -17.79
N ARG A 91 14.72 -11.47 -16.76
CA ARG A 91 14.81 -12.92 -16.94
C ARG A 91 13.55 -13.49 -17.57
N ALA A 92 12.36 -13.01 -17.18
CA ALA A 92 11.12 -13.48 -17.77
C ALA A 92 11.05 -13.21 -19.28
N ILE A 93 11.42 -12.01 -19.71
CA ILE A 93 11.46 -11.65 -21.14
C ILE A 93 12.57 -12.41 -21.87
N THR A 94 13.75 -12.58 -21.27
CA THR A 94 14.90 -13.28 -21.88
C THR A 94 14.63 -14.77 -22.06
N GLU A 95 14.05 -15.42 -21.04
CA GLU A 95 13.78 -16.86 -21.02
C GLU A 95 12.38 -17.21 -21.57
N LYS A 96 11.55 -16.20 -21.86
CA LYS A 96 10.17 -16.34 -22.37
C LYS A 96 9.28 -17.24 -21.51
N ARG A 97 9.42 -17.13 -20.19
CA ARG A 97 8.65 -17.86 -19.17
C ARG A 97 8.72 -17.13 -17.83
N VAL A 98 7.91 -17.51 -16.85
CA VAL A 98 8.04 -17.03 -15.47
C VAL A 98 9.25 -17.69 -14.83
N VAL A 99 10.25 -16.89 -14.46
CA VAL A 99 11.54 -17.39 -13.94
C VAL A 99 11.66 -17.24 -12.42
N ILE A 100 11.10 -16.17 -11.86
CA ILE A 100 11.10 -15.89 -10.42
C ILE A 100 9.67 -16.07 -9.91
N THR A 101 9.53 -16.76 -8.77
CA THR A 101 8.23 -16.92 -8.10
C THR A 101 7.74 -15.55 -7.62
N GLU A 102 6.53 -15.18 -8.06
CA GLU A 102 5.82 -13.99 -7.62
C GLU A 102 4.88 -14.33 -6.45
N PHE A 103 4.07 -13.36 -6.01
CA PHE A 103 3.22 -13.49 -4.83
C PHE A 103 2.28 -14.71 -4.89
N GLY A 104 1.53 -14.86 -5.98
CA GLY A 104 0.59 -15.96 -6.22
C GLY A 104 0.95 -16.88 -7.40
N THR A 105 2.04 -16.61 -8.11
CA THR A 105 2.52 -17.44 -9.23
C THR A 105 3.87 -18.08 -8.91
N CYS A 106 3.89 -19.42 -8.80
CA CYS A 106 5.14 -20.17 -8.65
C CYS A 106 5.88 -20.26 -9.99
N ALA A 107 7.18 -19.93 -10.01
CA ALA A 107 8.04 -20.25 -11.13
C ALA A 107 8.45 -21.73 -11.07
N TYR A 108 8.46 -22.41 -12.21
CA TYR A 108 8.92 -23.80 -12.31
C TYR A 108 10.30 -23.89 -12.98
N PRO A 109 11.14 -24.86 -12.60
CA PRO A 109 12.41 -25.10 -13.28
C PRO A 109 12.18 -25.44 -14.76
N ASP A 110 13.02 -24.87 -15.63
CA ASP A 110 13.00 -25.07 -17.08
C ASP A 110 12.81 -26.56 -17.46
N PRO A 111 11.73 -26.92 -18.18
CA PRO A 111 11.44 -28.30 -18.57
C PRO A 111 12.46 -28.88 -19.56
N CYS A 112 13.20 -28.03 -20.28
CA CYS A 112 14.22 -28.42 -21.26
C CYS A 112 15.58 -28.76 -20.62
N LYS A 113 15.75 -28.51 -19.31
CA LYS A 113 16.98 -28.87 -18.59
C LYS A 113 16.97 -30.36 -18.21
N ASN A 114 18.05 -31.08 -18.56
CA ASN A 114 18.27 -32.47 -18.15
C ASN A 114 18.15 -32.64 -16.62
N ILE A 115 17.70 -33.81 -16.16
CA ILE A 115 17.46 -34.13 -14.74
C ILE A 115 18.62 -33.71 -13.82
N PHE A 116 19.87 -33.87 -14.28
CA PHE A 116 21.07 -33.46 -13.54
C PHE A 116 21.21 -31.94 -13.38
N SER A 117 20.89 -31.13 -14.40
CA SER A 117 20.95 -29.67 -14.29
C SER A 117 19.75 -29.10 -13.52
N ARG A 118 18.59 -29.78 -13.54
CA ARG A 118 17.46 -29.46 -12.64
C ARG A 118 17.85 -29.65 -11.18
N PHE A 119 18.57 -30.72 -10.84
CA PHE A 119 19.05 -30.96 -9.49
C PHE A 119 20.01 -29.85 -9.01
N PHE A 120 20.96 -29.41 -9.84
CA PHE A 120 21.87 -28.31 -9.49
C PHE A 120 21.18 -26.93 -9.36
N SER A 121 20.10 -26.66 -10.09
CA SER A 121 19.33 -25.41 -9.89
C SER A 121 18.60 -25.34 -8.54
N TYR A 122 18.25 -26.48 -7.94
CA TYR A 122 17.67 -26.52 -6.58
C TYR A 122 18.67 -26.11 -5.48
N PHE A 123 19.98 -26.15 -5.74
CA PHE A 123 21.02 -25.78 -4.76
C PHE A 123 21.47 -24.31 -4.85
N LYS A 124 20.97 -23.54 -5.82
CA LYS A 124 21.03 -22.07 -5.75
C LYS A 124 19.93 -21.63 -4.77
N GLY A 125 20.29 -20.83 -3.77
CA GLY A 125 19.38 -20.40 -2.71
C GLY A 125 18.08 -19.77 -3.24
N VAL A 126 17.09 -19.64 -2.36
CA VAL A 126 15.77 -19.08 -2.68
C VAL A 126 15.90 -17.70 -3.33
N GLU A 127 15.48 -17.59 -4.60
CA GLU A 127 15.44 -16.31 -5.33
C GLU A 127 14.16 -15.55 -4.95
N VAL A 128 14.31 -14.54 -4.08
CA VAL A 128 13.23 -13.65 -3.67
C VAL A 128 12.91 -12.65 -4.80
N THR A 129 11.61 -12.40 -5.04
CA THR A 129 11.19 -11.45 -6.09
C THR A 129 11.68 -10.02 -5.82
N ASP A 130 12.09 -9.36 -6.89
CA ASP A 130 12.37 -7.92 -6.95
C ASP A 130 11.38 -7.19 -7.86
N ASN A 131 10.23 -7.80 -8.19
CA ASN A 131 9.15 -7.18 -8.94
C ASN A 131 8.56 -6.00 -8.15
N CYS A 132 9.15 -4.82 -8.33
CA CYS A 132 8.87 -3.60 -7.57
C CYS A 132 7.62 -2.87 -8.10
N LEU A 133 6.44 -3.51 -8.08
CA LEU A 133 5.21 -3.01 -8.68
C LEU A 133 4.31 -2.15 -7.77
N VAL A 134 4.65 -2.00 -6.49
CA VAL A 134 3.70 -1.49 -5.48
C VAL A 134 3.75 0.03 -5.36
N ASN A 135 4.93 0.59 -5.10
CA ASN A 135 5.08 2.03 -4.80
C ASN A 135 6.43 2.59 -5.24
N ILE A 136 6.55 3.93 -5.28
CA ILE A 136 7.79 4.67 -5.46
C ILE A 136 7.91 5.78 -4.42
N TYR A 137 9.09 5.92 -3.81
CA TYR A 137 9.33 6.99 -2.84
C TYR A 137 10.79 7.47 -2.86
N PRO A 138 11.05 8.71 -2.38
CA PRO A 138 12.40 9.25 -2.33
C PRO A 138 13.20 8.73 -1.12
N ILE A 139 14.50 8.52 -1.33
CA ILE A 139 15.51 8.40 -0.27
C ILE A 139 16.64 9.36 -0.65
N GLY A 140 16.80 10.44 0.11
CA GLY A 140 17.72 11.51 -0.25
C GLY A 140 17.33 12.19 -1.57
N GLU A 141 18.25 12.21 -2.54
CA GLU A 141 18.03 12.77 -3.89
C GLU A 141 17.53 11.72 -4.90
N ASP A 142 17.49 10.46 -4.49
CA ASP A 142 17.17 9.31 -5.34
C ASP A 142 15.75 8.79 -5.12
N PHE A 143 15.23 8.03 -6.09
CA PHE A 143 13.88 7.46 -6.06
C PHE A 143 13.92 5.96 -6.26
N TYR A 144 13.12 5.24 -5.48
CA TYR A 144 13.12 3.79 -5.44
C TYR A 144 11.71 3.25 -5.66
N ALA A 145 11.55 2.44 -6.71
CA ALA A 145 10.40 1.56 -6.88
C ALA A 145 10.50 0.39 -5.88
N THR A 146 9.38 -0.06 -5.34
CA THR A 146 9.34 -1.03 -4.24
C THR A 146 8.23 -2.05 -4.38
N THR A 147 8.46 -3.20 -3.75
CA THR A 147 7.49 -4.21 -3.35
C THR A 147 7.65 -4.43 -1.85
N GLU A 148 7.27 -5.59 -1.32
CA GLU A 148 7.33 -5.90 0.12
C GLU A 148 8.45 -6.87 0.51
N THR A 149 9.47 -7.00 -0.35
CA THR A 149 10.65 -7.82 -0.10
C THR A 149 11.82 -6.97 0.40
N ASN A 150 13.01 -7.56 0.49
CA ASN A 150 14.24 -6.85 0.80
C ASN A 150 14.79 -6.05 -0.39
N TYR A 151 14.30 -6.29 -1.60
CA TYR A 151 14.78 -5.62 -2.80
C TYR A 151 13.97 -4.37 -3.12
N ILE A 152 14.68 -3.26 -3.31
CA ILE A 152 14.15 -2.01 -3.85
C ILE A 152 14.94 -1.64 -5.11
N THR A 153 14.30 -0.94 -6.05
CA THR A 153 14.90 -0.65 -7.36
C THR A 153 14.99 0.85 -7.59
N LYS A 154 16.22 1.39 -7.60
CA LYS A 154 16.50 2.78 -7.94
C LYS A 154 16.11 3.07 -9.38
N VAL A 155 15.36 4.14 -9.61
CA VAL A 155 14.88 4.57 -10.93
C VAL A 155 15.16 6.04 -11.18
N ASN A 156 15.35 6.41 -12.45
CA ASN A 156 15.38 7.80 -12.89
C ASN A 156 13.94 8.27 -13.13
N THR A 157 13.49 9.29 -12.39
CA THR A 157 12.10 9.77 -12.49
C THR A 157 11.83 10.67 -13.70
N ASP A 158 12.87 11.13 -14.38
CA ASP A 158 12.73 11.96 -15.58
C ASP A 158 12.58 11.06 -16.83
N THR A 159 13.39 10.00 -16.93
CA THR A 159 13.45 9.06 -18.07
C THR A 159 12.73 7.72 -17.83
N LEU A 160 12.34 7.43 -16.59
CA LEU A 160 11.80 6.14 -16.14
C LEU A 160 12.76 4.96 -16.29
N GLU A 161 14.06 5.23 -16.47
CA GLU A 161 15.08 4.18 -16.56
C GLU A 161 15.37 3.53 -15.22
N THR A 162 15.56 2.22 -15.25
CA THR A 162 16.02 1.44 -14.11
C THR A 162 17.53 1.62 -13.94
N LEU A 163 17.95 1.99 -12.74
CA LEU A 163 19.35 2.32 -12.45
C LEU A 163 20.06 1.23 -11.66
N LYS A 164 19.49 0.79 -10.53
CA LYS A 164 20.18 -0.12 -9.60
C LYS A 164 19.20 -0.89 -8.73
N LYS A 165 19.39 -2.20 -8.63
CA LYS A 165 18.80 -3.04 -7.58
C LYS A 165 19.56 -2.87 -6.26
N VAL A 166 18.84 -2.69 -5.16
CA VAL A 166 19.40 -2.55 -3.81
C VAL A 166 18.79 -3.61 -2.91
N ASP A 167 19.65 -4.35 -2.22
CA ASP A 167 19.25 -5.30 -1.18
C ASP A 167 19.39 -4.65 0.20
N MET A 168 18.26 -4.42 0.86
CA MET A 168 18.21 -3.77 2.18
C MET A 168 18.79 -4.64 3.30
N CYS A 169 18.87 -5.96 3.12
CA CYS A 169 19.51 -6.87 4.07
C CYS A 169 21.01 -6.59 4.23
N ASN A 170 21.65 -5.96 3.24
CA ASN A 170 23.07 -5.59 3.32
C ASN A 170 23.32 -4.43 4.29
N TYR A 171 22.29 -3.70 4.69
CA TYR A 171 22.41 -2.46 5.48
C TYR A 171 21.77 -2.58 6.86
N VAL A 172 20.68 -3.35 6.99
CA VAL A 172 19.91 -3.48 8.22
C VAL A 172 19.37 -4.90 8.40
N ASN A 173 19.18 -5.33 9.67
CA ASN A 173 18.59 -6.62 10.00
C ASN A 173 17.08 -6.62 9.75
N ILE A 174 16.67 -6.97 8.53
CA ILE A 174 15.28 -7.17 8.08
C ILE A 174 15.24 -8.34 7.09
N ASN A 175 14.07 -8.92 6.89
CA ASN A 175 13.79 -9.90 5.83
C ASN A 175 13.08 -9.26 4.63
N GLY A 176 12.40 -8.14 4.86
CA GLY A 176 11.65 -7.35 3.89
C GLY A 176 11.17 -6.06 4.55
N LEU A 177 10.76 -5.09 3.75
CA LEU A 177 10.23 -3.81 4.20
C LEU A 177 8.88 -3.57 3.55
N THR A 178 8.01 -2.78 4.19
CA THR A 178 6.75 -2.38 3.54
C THR A 178 7.00 -1.45 2.36
N ALA A 179 6.05 -1.38 1.44
CA ALA A 179 6.02 -0.36 0.39
C ALA A 179 5.49 1.01 0.89
N HIS A 180 5.26 1.16 2.20
CA HIS A 180 4.62 2.32 2.83
C HIS A 180 5.50 2.96 3.91
N PRO A 181 6.69 3.48 3.56
CA PRO A 181 7.48 4.22 4.53
C PRO A 181 6.81 5.55 4.90
N HIS A 182 7.04 5.98 6.13
CA HIS A 182 6.78 7.36 6.53
C HIS A 182 8.00 8.23 6.23
N ILE A 183 7.78 9.36 5.55
CA ILE A 183 8.84 10.32 5.21
C ILE A 183 8.61 11.63 5.95
N GLU A 184 9.59 12.07 6.73
CA GLU A 184 9.55 13.35 7.44
C GLU A 184 9.89 14.52 6.51
N LYS A 185 9.58 15.74 6.94
CA LYS A 185 9.84 16.96 6.17
C LYS A 185 11.32 17.17 5.82
N ASP A 186 12.23 16.68 6.65
CA ASP A 186 13.67 16.79 6.44
C ASP A 186 14.20 15.73 5.45
N GLY A 187 13.38 14.76 5.05
CA GLY A 187 13.75 13.63 4.20
C GLY A 187 14.14 12.37 4.98
N THR A 188 14.02 12.34 6.31
CA THR A 188 14.19 11.10 7.09
C THR A 188 13.09 10.11 6.70
N VAL A 189 13.48 8.87 6.40
CA VAL A 189 12.56 7.78 6.04
C VAL A 189 12.49 6.79 7.21
N TYR A 190 11.28 6.46 7.64
CA TYR A 190 11.01 5.35 8.57
C TYR A 190 10.21 4.26 7.86
N ASN A 191 10.58 3.00 8.10
CA ASN A 191 9.87 1.85 7.56
C ASN A 191 9.87 0.70 8.57
N ILE A 192 8.98 -0.27 8.41
CA ILE A 192 8.87 -1.46 9.27
C ILE A 192 9.13 -2.71 8.45
N GLY A 193 9.72 -3.73 9.08
CA GLY A 193 10.01 -4.99 8.43
C GLY A 193 10.15 -6.15 9.40
N ASN A 194 9.77 -7.35 8.97
CA ASN A 194 10.00 -8.58 9.70
C ASN A 194 11.52 -8.82 9.87
N CYS A 195 11.95 -9.35 11.01
CA CYS A 195 13.35 -9.67 11.26
C CYS A 195 13.52 -10.87 12.19
N MET A 196 14.76 -11.35 12.30
CA MET A 196 15.14 -12.26 13.38
C MET A 196 15.48 -11.46 14.64
N GLY A 197 14.68 -11.62 15.68
CA GLY A 197 14.86 -11.04 17.01
C GLY A 197 15.79 -11.86 17.92
N LYS A 198 15.95 -11.40 19.16
CA LYS A 198 16.77 -12.09 20.17
C LYS A 198 16.18 -13.45 20.53
N GLY A 199 17.04 -14.43 20.82
CA GLY A 199 16.61 -15.77 21.26
C GLY A 199 15.96 -16.65 20.18
N ALA A 200 16.26 -16.38 18.90
CA ALA A 200 15.64 -17.05 17.75
C ALA A 200 14.10 -16.95 17.78
N THR A 201 13.62 -15.73 17.97
CA THR A 201 12.20 -15.36 17.88
C THR A 201 12.04 -14.37 16.73
N LEU A 202 10.89 -14.38 16.07
CA LEU A 202 10.60 -13.36 15.06
C LEU A 202 10.15 -12.06 15.73
N ALA A 203 10.45 -10.95 15.07
CA ALA A 203 10.15 -9.61 15.54
C ALA A 203 9.96 -8.66 14.35
N TYR A 204 9.65 -7.40 14.63
CA TYR A 204 9.52 -6.35 13.62
C TYR A 204 10.43 -5.18 13.97
N ASN A 205 11.34 -4.82 13.07
CA ASN A 205 12.23 -3.67 13.26
C ASN A 205 11.65 -2.43 12.58
N ILE A 206 11.64 -1.32 13.30
CA ILE A 206 11.56 0.01 12.68
C ILE A 206 12.95 0.40 12.20
N VAL A 207 13.08 0.61 10.89
CA VAL A 207 14.29 1.10 10.23
C VAL A 207 14.17 2.59 10.02
N ARG A 208 15.25 3.31 10.27
CA ARG A 208 15.42 4.73 9.94
C ARG A 208 16.54 4.91 8.93
N ILE A 209 16.25 5.59 7.84
CA ILE A 209 17.21 6.06 6.86
C ILE A 209 17.30 7.59 7.01
N PRO A 210 18.48 8.17 7.30
CA PRO A 210 18.61 9.62 7.45
C PRO A 210 18.37 10.35 6.12
N PRO A 211 18.19 11.68 6.13
CA PRO A 211 18.16 12.47 4.91
C PRO A 211 19.55 12.56 4.26
N THR A 212 19.66 13.18 3.09
CA THR A 212 20.96 13.45 2.44
C THR A 212 21.91 14.16 3.40
N GLN A 213 23.11 13.59 3.55
CA GLN A 213 24.12 14.08 4.48
C GLN A 213 25.05 15.09 3.79
N LYS A 214 25.72 15.96 4.56
CA LYS A 214 26.66 16.97 4.02
C LYS A 214 27.84 16.34 3.26
N ASP A 215 28.22 15.14 3.65
CA ASP A 215 29.30 14.36 3.02
C ASP A 215 28.86 13.68 1.71
N LYS A 216 27.59 13.83 1.29
CA LYS A 216 26.98 13.23 0.09
C LYS A 216 27.09 11.70 0.02
N SER A 217 27.33 11.04 1.14
CA SER A 217 27.21 9.58 1.23
C SER A 217 25.78 9.13 0.94
N ASP A 218 25.63 7.92 0.38
CA ASP A 218 24.32 7.32 0.14
C ASP A 218 23.60 7.16 1.50
N PRO A 219 22.41 7.78 1.70
CA PRO A 219 21.71 7.69 2.96
C PRO A 219 21.39 6.26 3.40
N ILE A 220 21.24 5.32 2.45
CA ILE A 220 20.96 3.91 2.75
C ILE A 220 22.11 3.27 3.53
N GLU A 221 23.36 3.67 3.29
CA GLU A 221 24.53 3.18 4.03
C GLU A 221 24.49 3.54 5.52
N LYS A 222 23.68 4.54 5.89
CA LYS A 222 23.50 5.03 7.26
C LYS A 222 22.18 4.57 7.88
N SER A 223 21.53 3.57 7.28
CA SER A 223 20.33 2.95 7.81
C SER A 223 20.58 2.33 9.18
N LYS A 224 19.63 2.46 10.11
CA LYS A 224 19.72 1.85 11.44
C LYS A 224 18.37 1.36 11.94
N VAL A 225 18.38 0.36 12.81
CA VAL A 225 17.20 -0.05 13.58
C VAL A 225 16.99 0.95 14.72
N VAL A 226 15.77 1.46 14.86
CA VAL A 226 15.36 2.40 15.92
C VAL A 226 14.78 1.68 17.11
N VAL A 227 13.81 0.80 16.86
CA VAL A 227 13.11 0.03 17.88
C VAL A 227 12.67 -1.31 17.29
N GLN A 228 12.51 -2.32 18.14
CA GLN A 228 12.02 -3.65 17.78
C GLN A 228 10.71 -3.93 18.51
N PHE A 229 9.68 -4.30 17.76
CA PHE A 229 8.42 -4.82 18.29
C PHE A 229 8.48 -6.36 18.39
N PRO A 230 7.91 -6.95 19.46
CA PRO A 230 7.80 -8.39 19.56
C PRO A 230 6.78 -8.96 18.56
N SER A 231 6.93 -10.23 18.21
CA SER A 231 5.88 -11.01 17.53
C SER A 231 5.06 -11.79 18.56
N ALA A 232 3.74 -11.80 18.39
CA ALA A 232 2.85 -12.62 19.21
C ALA A 232 3.17 -14.12 19.11
N GLU A 233 3.59 -14.57 17.93
CA GLU A 233 3.97 -15.96 17.67
C GLU A 233 5.46 -16.07 17.32
N ARG A 234 6.13 -17.02 17.97
CA ARG A 234 7.59 -17.18 17.89
C ARG A 234 8.11 -17.39 16.46
N PHE A 235 7.37 -18.13 15.63
CA PHE A 235 7.80 -18.56 14.30
C PHE A 235 6.85 -18.16 13.17
N LYS A 236 5.86 -17.30 13.47
CA LYS A 236 4.86 -16.85 12.51
C LYS A 236 4.64 -15.34 12.68
N PRO A 237 5.40 -14.49 11.98
CA PRO A 237 5.16 -13.07 12.02
C PRO A 237 3.83 -12.80 11.30
N SER A 238 3.17 -11.73 11.67
CA SER A 238 1.99 -11.24 10.97
C SER A 238 2.41 -10.57 9.67
N TYR A 239 1.49 -10.57 8.71
CA TYR A 239 1.60 -9.69 7.56
C TYR A 239 1.56 -8.23 8.01
N VAL A 240 2.49 -7.42 7.48
CA VAL A 240 2.56 -5.98 7.75
C VAL A 240 2.67 -5.25 6.42
N HIS A 241 1.69 -4.39 6.14
CA HIS A 241 1.60 -3.61 4.90
C HIS A 241 1.92 -2.13 5.14
N SER A 242 1.57 -1.59 6.31
CA SER A 242 1.94 -0.24 6.74
C SER A 242 1.97 -0.16 8.26
N PHE A 243 2.36 0.99 8.80
CA PHE A 243 2.36 1.28 10.23
C PHE A 243 1.95 2.74 10.45
N GLY A 244 1.67 3.12 11.69
CA GLY A 244 1.35 4.49 12.07
C GLY A 244 2.55 5.22 12.67
N MET A 245 2.67 6.51 12.37
CA MET A 245 3.69 7.39 12.96
C MET A 245 3.08 8.73 13.35
N SER A 246 3.18 9.06 14.64
CA SER A 246 2.94 10.40 15.19
C SER A 246 4.25 11.16 15.36
N GLN A 247 4.21 12.34 15.99
CA GLN A 247 5.42 13.12 16.25
C GLN A 247 6.42 12.35 17.12
N ASN A 248 5.94 11.68 18.16
CA ASN A 248 6.76 11.05 19.20
C ASN A 248 6.60 9.53 19.28
N TYR A 249 5.63 8.92 18.59
CA TYR A 249 5.35 7.49 18.70
C TYR A 249 5.18 6.78 17.35
N PHE A 250 5.63 5.53 17.31
CA PHE A 250 5.23 4.54 16.31
C PHE A 250 4.05 3.71 16.82
N VAL A 251 3.14 3.34 15.93
CA VAL A 251 2.03 2.42 16.17
C VAL A 251 2.14 1.27 15.17
N PHE A 252 2.27 0.04 15.67
CA PHE A 252 2.26 -1.18 14.86
C PHE A 252 1.02 -2.01 15.21
N VAL A 253 0.24 -2.38 14.20
CA VAL A 253 -0.98 -3.19 14.35
C VAL A 253 -0.67 -4.62 13.92
N GLU A 254 -0.55 -5.53 14.89
CA GLU A 254 -0.29 -6.95 14.63
C GLU A 254 -1.62 -7.68 14.36
N THR A 255 -1.88 -7.97 13.09
CA THR A 255 -3.12 -8.63 12.62
C THR A 255 -3.08 -10.16 12.83
N PRO A 256 -4.23 -10.86 12.74
CA PRO A 256 -4.26 -12.32 12.81
C PRO A 256 -3.77 -13.02 11.52
N VAL A 257 -3.44 -12.29 10.46
CA VAL A 257 -2.91 -12.87 9.22
C VAL A 257 -1.42 -13.14 9.40
N LYS A 258 -1.04 -14.42 9.42
CA LYS A 258 0.31 -14.91 9.75
C LYS A 258 1.03 -15.46 8.54
N ILE A 259 2.35 -15.33 8.53
CA ILE A 259 3.25 -15.96 7.57
C ILE A 259 3.86 -17.20 8.22
N ASN A 260 3.51 -18.38 7.73
CA ASN A 260 4.05 -19.64 8.22
C ASN A 260 5.44 -19.89 7.61
N LEU A 261 6.50 -19.51 8.32
CA LEU A 261 7.88 -19.68 7.84
C LEU A 261 8.29 -21.13 7.62
N LEU A 262 7.67 -22.09 8.34
CA LEU A 262 7.95 -23.51 8.10
C LEU A 262 7.44 -23.94 6.73
N LYS A 263 6.25 -23.47 6.32
CA LYS A 263 5.76 -23.65 4.94
C LYS A 263 6.68 -22.95 3.95
N PHE A 264 7.07 -21.71 4.23
CA PHE A 264 7.97 -20.95 3.35
C PHE A 264 9.29 -21.69 3.08
N LEU A 265 9.94 -22.24 4.12
CA LEU A 265 11.21 -22.95 3.97
C LEU A 265 11.07 -24.36 3.38
N SER A 266 10.00 -25.10 3.72
CA SER A 266 9.81 -26.50 3.31
C SER A 266 9.10 -26.68 1.97
N ALA A 267 8.15 -25.81 1.63
CA ALA A 267 7.38 -25.92 0.39
C ALA A 267 8.19 -25.42 -0.82
N TRP A 268 9.03 -24.40 -0.62
CA TRP A 268 9.91 -23.85 -1.65
C TRP A 268 10.94 -24.87 -2.18
N SER A 269 11.42 -25.75 -1.30
CA SER A 269 12.47 -26.73 -1.63
C SER A 269 11.94 -28.04 -2.22
N ILE A 270 10.64 -28.35 -2.10
CA ILE A 270 10.10 -29.69 -2.40
C ILE A 270 8.85 -29.68 -3.30
N ARG A 271 7.95 -28.69 -3.18
CA ARG A 271 6.58 -28.79 -3.75
C ARG A 271 6.24 -27.77 -4.84
N GLY A 272 7.07 -26.75 -5.06
CA GLY A 272 6.71 -25.60 -5.91
C GLY A 272 5.57 -24.82 -5.26
N SER A 273 5.90 -23.73 -4.58
CA SER A 273 4.97 -22.94 -3.77
C SER A 273 5.23 -21.46 -4.00
N ASN A 274 4.23 -20.63 -3.71
CA ASN A 274 4.32 -19.17 -3.79
C ASN A 274 4.19 -18.54 -2.39
N TYR A 275 4.23 -17.20 -2.31
CA TYR A 275 4.09 -16.50 -1.04
C TYR A 275 2.70 -16.68 -0.44
N MET A 276 1.65 -16.66 -1.27
CA MET A 276 0.26 -16.81 -0.84
C MET A 276 0.00 -18.11 -0.06
N ASP A 277 0.60 -19.22 -0.47
CA ASP A 277 0.50 -20.54 0.21
C ASP A 277 1.04 -20.53 1.66
N CYS A 278 1.90 -19.56 1.97
CA CYS A 278 2.53 -19.43 3.28
C CYS A 278 1.66 -18.64 4.27
N PHE A 279 0.59 -17.98 3.82
CA PHE A 279 -0.31 -17.27 4.73
C PHE A 279 -1.31 -18.19 5.41
N GLU A 280 -1.63 -17.89 6.66
CA GLU A 280 -2.71 -18.51 7.42
C GLU A 280 -3.29 -17.52 8.43
N SER A 281 -4.51 -17.76 8.90
CA SER A 281 -5.17 -16.89 9.87
C SER A 281 -5.18 -17.51 11.25
N ASN A 282 -4.77 -16.75 12.28
CA ASN A 282 -4.95 -17.14 13.67
C ASN A 282 -6.33 -16.68 14.17
N GLU A 283 -7.26 -17.61 14.30
CA GLU A 283 -8.66 -17.34 14.65
C GLU A 283 -8.88 -16.81 16.08
N THR A 284 -7.91 -16.98 16.98
CA THR A 284 -8.07 -16.68 18.42
C THR A 284 -7.24 -15.49 18.91
N GLN A 285 -6.26 -15.02 18.13
CA GLN A 285 -5.40 -13.91 18.54
C GLN A 285 -6.14 -12.58 18.68
N GLY A 286 -7.13 -12.33 17.82
CA GLY A 286 -7.64 -10.99 17.58
C GLY A 286 -6.56 -10.09 16.96
N THR A 287 -6.62 -8.80 17.26
CA THR A 287 -5.62 -7.82 16.83
C THR A 287 -4.86 -7.30 18.04
N LEU A 288 -3.53 -7.22 17.95
CA LEU A 288 -2.70 -6.59 18.97
C LEU A 288 -2.24 -5.22 18.47
N PHE A 289 -2.17 -4.23 19.36
CA PHE A 289 -1.68 -2.90 19.04
C PHE A 289 -0.42 -2.64 19.85
N HIS A 290 0.67 -2.34 19.17
CA HIS A 290 1.97 -2.04 19.78
C HIS A 290 2.28 -0.57 19.59
N ILE A 291 2.85 0.04 20.62
CA ILE A 291 3.35 1.41 20.55
C ILE A 291 4.80 1.48 21.00
N ALA A 292 5.55 2.40 20.43
CA ALA A 292 6.93 2.68 20.83
C ALA A 292 7.21 4.17 20.76
N LYS A 293 8.01 4.69 21.69
CA LYS A 293 8.57 6.04 21.56
C LYS A 293 9.54 6.06 20.39
N LYS A 294 9.47 7.10 19.58
CA LYS A 294 10.35 7.33 18.43
C LYS A 294 11.75 7.73 18.83
N ASP A 295 11.88 8.52 19.90
CA ASP A 295 13.15 8.95 20.51
C ASP A 295 13.02 8.81 22.04
N PRO A 296 13.86 8.01 22.73
CA PRO A 296 15.09 7.35 22.29
C PRO A 296 14.91 6.03 21.50
N GLY A 297 13.71 5.68 21.05
CA GLY A 297 13.45 4.39 20.40
C GLY A 297 13.16 3.29 21.42
N GLU A 298 12.00 3.33 22.06
CA GLU A 298 11.67 2.49 23.22
C GLU A 298 10.30 1.83 23.04
N TYR A 299 10.26 0.49 23.02
CA TYR A 299 9.01 -0.26 23.02
C TYR A 299 8.30 -0.10 24.36
N ILE A 300 7.00 0.22 24.30
CA ILE A 300 6.16 0.32 25.49
C ILE A 300 5.47 -1.03 25.66
N ASP A 301 5.95 -1.80 26.64
CA ASP A 301 5.48 -3.15 26.89
C ASP A 301 4.13 -3.15 27.61
N HIS A 302 3.06 -2.97 26.84
CA HIS A 302 1.69 -3.03 27.32
C HIS A 302 0.79 -3.76 26.32
N LYS A 303 -0.21 -4.48 26.82
CA LYS A 303 -1.06 -5.37 26.01
C LYS A 303 -2.32 -4.65 25.57
N PHE A 304 -2.25 -3.94 24.44
CA PHE A 304 -3.45 -3.43 23.79
C PHE A 304 -4.01 -4.48 22.83
N LYS A 305 -5.30 -4.79 22.95
CA LYS A 305 -5.98 -5.82 22.14
C LYS A 305 -7.30 -5.32 21.60
N GLY A 306 -7.79 -5.94 20.53
CA GLY A 306 -9.15 -5.71 20.04
C GLY A 306 -9.64 -6.84 19.15
N ALA A 307 -10.85 -6.69 18.64
CA ALA A 307 -11.44 -7.65 17.71
C ALA A 307 -10.59 -7.81 16.44
N ALA A 308 -10.60 -9.04 15.87
CA ALA A 308 -9.85 -9.37 14.67
C ALA A 308 -10.21 -8.47 13.48
N ILE A 309 -9.16 -7.85 12.91
CA ILE A 309 -9.21 -7.10 11.66
C ILE A 309 -8.05 -7.48 10.74
N GLY A 310 -8.32 -7.51 9.44
CA GLY A 310 -7.31 -7.30 8.41
C GLY A 310 -6.98 -5.82 8.28
N LEU A 311 -5.73 -5.50 7.95
CA LEU A 311 -5.26 -4.14 7.76
C LEU A 311 -4.25 -4.10 6.61
N PHE A 312 -4.46 -3.14 5.71
CA PHE A 312 -3.46 -2.74 4.72
C PHE A 312 -2.96 -1.35 5.07
N HIS A 313 -3.83 -0.34 5.01
CA HIS A 313 -3.43 1.05 5.09
C HIS A 313 -3.84 1.74 6.40
N HIS A 314 -2.84 2.29 7.09
CA HIS A 314 -3.07 3.42 7.99
C HIS A 314 -3.49 4.67 7.20
N ILE A 315 -4.41 5.47 7.74
CA ILE A 315 -4.80 6.76 7.16
C ILE A 315 -3.91 7.87 7.74
N ASN A 316 -3.93 8.02 9.07
CA ASN A 316 -3.05 8.95 9.79
C ASN A 316 -2.94 8.53 11.25
N THR A 317 -1.97 9.10 11.97
CA THR A 317 -1.72 8.83 13.39
C THR A 317 -1.22 10.10 14.06
N TYR A 318 -1.80 10.50 15.20
CA TYR A 318 -1.42 11.74 15.88
C TYR A 318 -1.58 11.63 17.39
N GLU A 319 -1.07 12.62 18.12
CA GLU A 319 -1.16 12.71 19.58
C GLU A 319 -2.15 13.81 19.97
N ASP A 320 -2.98 13.56 21.00
CA ASP A 320 -3.89 14.55 21.57
C ASP A 320 -4.12 14.26 23.06
N GLN A 321 -3.86 15.25 23.92
CA GLN A 321 -4.17 15.24 25.36
C GLN A 321 -3.80 13.93 26.10
N GLY A 322 -2.62 13.36 25.82
CA GLY A 322 -2.15 12.14 26.47
C GLY A 322 -2.67 10.84 25.83
N PHE A 323 -3.17 10.91 24.59
CA PHE A 323 -3.58 9.76 23.79
C PHE A 323 -2.89 9.75 22.44
N ILE A 324 -2.73 8.55 21.87
CA ILE A 324 -2.44 8.36 20.45
C ILE A 324 -3.75 8.04 19.75
N VAL A 325 -4.11 8.84 18.74
CA VAL A 325 -5.27 8.61 17.88
C VAL A 325 -4.77 8.14 16.52
N PHE A 326 -5.33 7.05 16.00
CA PHE A 326 -4.96 6.53 14.69
C PHE A 326 -6.17 6.00 13.93
N ASP A 327 -6.20 6.29 12.64
CA ASP A 327 -7.29 5.96 11.74
C ASP A 327 -6.82 4.92 10.73
N LEU A 328 -7.64 3.91 10.47
CA LEU A 328 -7.29 2.71 9.69
C LEU A 328 -8.35 2.41 8.63
N CYS A 329 -7.91 1.93 7.46
CA CYS A 329 -8.75 1.19 6.52
C CYS A 329 -8.75 -0.30 6.91
N ALA A 330 -9.76 -0.73 7.67
CA ALA A 330 -9.82 -2.07 8.24
C ALA A 330 -10.78 -2.98 7.47
N TRP A 331 -10.50 -4.29 7.53
CA TRP A 331 -11.35 -5.34 6.99
C TRP A 331 -11.79 -6.26 8.12
N LYS A 332 -13.09 -6.38 8.35
CA LYS A 332 -13.65 -7.11 9.50
C LYS A 332 -13.41 -8.61 9.38
N GLY A 333 -12.76 -9.19 10.39
CA GLY A 333 -12.48 -10.63 10.46
C GLY A 333 -10.98 -10.92 10.38
N PHE A 334 -10.65 -12.21 10.38
CA PHE A 334 -9.27 -12.71 10.33
C PHE A 334 -8.88 -13.27 8.97
N GLU A 335 -9.84 -13.52 8.07
CA GLU A 335 -9.56 -14.07 6.76
C GLU A 335 -8.71 -13.10 5.93
N PHE A 336 -7.71 -13.62 5.23
CA PHE A 336 -6.84 -12.79 4.42
C PHE A 336 -7.55 -12.30 3.15
N VAL A 337 -7.72 -10.97 3.03
CA VAL A 337 -8.45 -10.34 1.91
C VAL A 337 -7.82 -10.62 0.55
N TYR A 338 -6.52 -10.89 0.48
CA TYR A 338 -5.85 -11.24 -0.77
C TYR A 338 -6.38 -12.54 -1.39
N ASN A 339 -7.06 -13.42 -0.63
CA ASN A 339 -7.81 -14.57 -1.18
C ASN A 339 -8.81 -14.18 -2.29
N TYR A 340 -9.26 -12.92 -2.30
CA TYR A 340 -10.27 -12.42 -3.23
C TYR A 340 -9.67 -11.67 -4.43
N LEU A 341 -8.34 -11.51 -4.48
CA LEU A 341 -7.63 -10.69 -5.47
C LEU A 341 -6.91 -11.51 -6.56
N TRP A 342 -7.35 -12.75 -6.79
CA TRP A 342 -6.95 -13.52 -7.97
C TRP A 342 -7.47 -12.86 -9.24
N LEU A 343 -6.64 -12.74 -10.27
CA LEU A 343 -6.99 -12.13 -11.55
C LEU A 343 -8.19 -12.83 -12.21
N ALA A 344 -8.32 -14.15 -12.05
CA ALA A 344 -9.48 -14.89 -12.54
C ALA A 344 -10.79 -14.40 -11.91
N ASN A 345 -10.79 -14.07 -10.62
CA ASN A 345 -11.95 -13.52 -9.92
C ASN A 345 -12.20 -12.07 -10.34
N LEU A 346 -11.15 -11.24 -10.40
CA LEU A 346 -11.25 -9.82 -10.76
C LEU A 346 -11.64 -9.60 -12.22
N ARG A 347 -11.34 -10.55 -13.11
CA ARG A 347 -11.73 -10.54 -14.53
C ARG A 347 -13.07 -11.23 -14.82
N ALA A 348 -13.74 -11.77 -13.79
CA ALA A 348 -15.05 -12.41 -13.93
C ALA A 348 -16.14 -11.40 -14.33
N ASN A 349 -17.32 -11.87 -14.72
CA ASN A 349 -18.45 -10.98 -14.98
C ASN A 349 -18.99 -10.37 -13.68
N TRP A 350 -19.68 -9.23 -13.78
CA TRP A 350 -20.00 -8.41 -12.61
C TRP A 350 -20.82 -9.14 -11.53
N ASP A 351 -21.77 -9.98 -11.93
CA ASP A 351 -22.55 -10.78 -10.98
C ASP A 351 -21.69 -11.84 -10.26
N GLU A 352 -20.69 -12.39 -10.92
CA GLU A 352 -19.74 -13.36 -10.35
C GLU A 352 -18.78 -12.66 -9.39
N VAL A 353 -18.27 -11.47 -9.75
CA VAL A 353 -17.45 -10.61 -8.87
C VAL A 353 -18.20 -10.31 -7.57
N LYS A 354 -19.44 -9.83 -7.67
CA LYS A 354 -20.29 -9.56 -6.50
C LYS A 354 -20.46 -10.82 -5.65
N LYS A 355 -20.82 -11.95 -6.28
CA LYS A 355 -21.03 -13.23 -5.59
C LYS A 355 -19.78 -13.70 -4.85
N ALA A 356 -18.60 -13.62 -5.47
CA ALA A 356 -17.34 -14.00 -4.84
C ALA A 356 -17.02 -13.12 -3.63
N ALA A 357 -17.24 -11.81 -3.74
CA ALA A 357 -17.05 -10.87 -2.65
C ALA A 357 -18.11 -11.00 -1.53
N MET A 358 -19.18 -11.81 -1.71
CA MET A 358 -20.25 -11.89 -0.72
C MET A 358 -19.82 -12.53 0.61
N ILE A 359 -18.78 -13.35 0.61
CA ILE A 359 -18.20 -13.99 1.78
C ILE A 359 -16.96 -13.26 2.31
N ALA A 360 -16.47 -12.26 1.58
CA ALA A 360 -15.27 -11.54 1.95
C ALA A 360 -15.42 -10.71 3.24
N PRO A 361 -14.31 -10.46 3.95
CA PRO A 361 -14.24 -9.46 5.01
C PRO A 361 -14.92 -8.15 4.60
N GLN A 362 -15.67 -7.56 5.52
CA GLN A 362 -16.40 -6.32 5.28
C GLN A 362 -15.47 -5.12 5.57
N PRO A 363 -15.26 -4.19 4.61
CA PRO A 363 -14.44 -3.01 4.85
C PRO A 363 -15.12 -2.01 5.79
N GLU A 364 -14.31 -1.32 6.60
CA GLU A 364 -14.73 -0.28 7.54
C GLU A 364 -13.55 0.66 7.88
N VAL A 365 -13.79 1.96 7.89
CA VAL A 365 -12.80 2.94 8.39
C VAL A 365 -12.98 3.08 9.90
N ARG A 366 -11.91 2.89 10.65
CA ARG A 366 -11.93 2.83 12.12
C ARG A 366 -10.91 3.78 12.74
N ARG A 367 -11.36 4.57 13.70
CA ARG A 367 -10.52 5.34 14.61
C ARG A 367 -10.33 4.56 15.91
N TYR A 368 -9.07 4.33 16.27
CA TYR A 368 -8.68 3.78 17.56
C TYR A 368 -7.95 4.84 18.38
N VAL A 369 -8.03 4.71 19.71
CA VAL A 369 -7.43 5.65 20.66
C VAL A 369 -6.72 4.86 21.76
N ILE A 370 -5.42 5.10 21.92
CA ILE A 370 -4.58 4.47 22.94
C ILE A 370 -4.20 5.50 24.01
N PRO A 371 -4.48 5.24 25.31
CA PRO A 371 -3.98 6.08 26.40
C PRO A 371 -2.47 5.94 26.56
N LEU A 372 -1.77 7.06 26.76
CA LEU A 372 -0.34 7.08 27.08
C LEU A 372 -0.06 6.90 28.57
N ASP A 373 -1.01 7.29 29.44
CA ASP A 373 -0.97 7.00 30.88
C ASP A 373 -1.47 5.57 31.16
N ILE A 374 -0.64 4.59 30.78
CA ILE A 374 -0.96 3.16 30.83
C ILE A 374 -0.97 2.55 32.24
N TYR A 375 -0.45 3.27 33.24
CA TYR A 375 -0.37 2.80 34.63
C TYR A 375 -1.52 3.30 35.50
N LYS A 376 -2.45 4.04 34.90
CA LYS A 376 -3.66 4.47 35.58
C LYS A 376 -4.59 3.27 35.77
N GLU A 377 -4.49 2.64 36.94
CA GLU A 377 -5.25 1.44 37.31
C GLU A 377 -6.73 1.77 37.61
N GLU A 378 -7.51 1.95 36.54
CA GLU A 378 -8.96 2.12 36.59
C GLU A 378 -9.66 0.92 35.92
N GLN A 379 -9.54 -0.26 36.56
CA GLN A 379 -10.12 -1.51 36.05
C GLN A 379 -11.61 -1.38 35.71
N GLY A 380 -11.99 -1.91 34.54
CA GLY A 380 -13.38 -1.94 34.07
C GLY A 380 -13.94 -0.60 33.59
N LYS A 381 -13.14 0.47 33.58
CA LYS A 381 -13.55 1.79 33.07
C LYS A 381 -12.93 2.09 31.72
N ASN A 382 -13.61 2.92 30.94
CA ASN A 382 -13.05 3.49 29.73
C ASN A 382 -11.98 4.53 30.11
N LEU A 383 -10.74 4.30 29.66
CA LEU A 383 -9.60 5.17 29.86
C LEU A 383 -9.58 6.36 28.88
N VAL A 384 -10.34 6.28 27.78
CA VAL A 384 -10.44 7.37 26.80
C VAL A 384 -11.31 8.48 27.38
N SER A 385 -10.70 9.64 27.63
CA SER A 385 -11.37 10.84 28.16
C SER A 385 -11.56 11.95 27.13
N LEU A 386 -11.15 11.73 25.87
CA LEU A 386 -11.34 12.69 24.78
C LEU A 386 -12.84 12.90 24.49
N PRO A 387 -13.35 14.14 24.51
CA PRO A 387 -14.79 14.40 24.45
C PRO A 387 -15.43 14.21 23.07
N TYR A 388 -14.63 14.06 22.03
CA TYR A 388 -15.09 14.09 20.63
C TYR A 388 -15.14 12.72 19.95
N THR A 389 -14.71 11.66 20.63
CA THR A 389 -14.62 10.30 20.06
C THR A 389 -15.48 9.33 20.85
N THR A 390 -16.01 8.33 20.16
CA THR A 390 -16.70 7.19 20.79
C THR A 390 -15.80 5.97 20.95
N ALA A 391 -14.52 6.07 20.56
CA ALA A 391 -13.56 4.99 20.77
C ALA A 391 -13.36 4.76 22.27
N THR A 392 -13.13 3.51 22.65
CA THR A 392 -12.91 3.15 24.06
C THR A 392 -11.65 2.32 24.22
N ALA A 393 -11.05 2.42 25.41
CA ALA A 393 -9.92 1.62 25.85
C ALA A 393 -10.21 1.17 27.29
N VAL A 394 -10.56 -0.09 27.49
CA VAL A 394 -11.01 -0.62 28.80
C VAL A 394 -9.96 -1.57 29.36
N MET A 395 -9.46 -1.28 30.56
CA MET A 395 -8.51 -2.15 31.26
C MET A 395 -9.24 -3.35 31.90
N HIS A 396 -8.84 -4.55 31.51
CA HIS A 396 -9.32 -5.82 32.05
C HIS A 396 -8.49 -6.25 33.27
N ALA A 397 -9.02 -7.22 34.04
CA ALA A 397 -8.39 -7.72 35.26
C ALA A 397 -7.02 -8.38 35.05
N ASP A 398 -6.74 -8.86 33.83
CA ASP A 398 -5.45 -9.47 33.45
C ASP A 398 -4.40 -8.42 33.01
N GLY A 399 -4.74 -7.14 33.10
CA GLY A 399 -3.89 -6.01 32.66
C GLY A 399 -3.94 -5.74 31.15
N THR A 400 -4.74 -6.47 30.38
CA THR A 400 -4.98 -6.15 28.96
C THR A 400 -5.85 -4.90 28.84
N ILE A 401 -5.53 -4.01 27.92
CA ILE A 401 -6.41 -2.90 27.52
C ILE A 401 -7.12 -3.29 26.23
N TRP A 402 -8.45 -3.47 26.31
CA TRP A 402 -9.29 -3.78 25.15
C TRP A 402 -9.74 -2.50 24.45
N LEU A 403 -9.48 -2.40 23.15
CA LEU A 403 -9.81 -1.27 22.31
C LEU A 403 -11.06 -1.56 21.47
N GLU A 404 -12.04 -0.66 21.54
CA GLU A 404 -13.16 -0.61 20.60
C GLU A 404 -13.05 0.66 19.75
N PRO A 405 -13.22 0.57 18.42
CA PRO A 405 -13.05 1.70 17.53
C PRO A 405 -14.28 2.62 17.52
N GLU A 406 -14.06 3.89 17.18
CA GLU A 406 -15.08 4.72 16.56
C GLU A 406 -15.10 4.43 15.05
N VAL A 407 -16.27 4.06 14.52
CA VAL A 407 -16.43 3.83 13.07
C VAL A 407 -16.62 5.17 12.36
N LEU A 408 -15.74 5.47 11.40
CA LEU A 408 -15.78 6.71 10.62
C LEU A 408 -16.53 6.54 9.29
N PHE A 409 -16.43 5.37 8.67
CA PHE A 409 -17.14 5.04 7.43
C PHE A 409 -17.39 3.53 7.35
N SER A 410 -18.60 3.13 6.95
CA SER A 410 -18.95 1.72 6.75
C SER A 410 -20.03 1.63 5.66
N GLY A 411 -19.71 0.97 4.55
CA GLY A 411 -20.61 0.76 3.43
C GLY A 411 -20.60 -0.72 3.01
N PRO A 412 -21.75 -1.39 2.83
CA PRO A 412 -21.79 -2.82 2.49
C PRO A 412 -20.98 -3.13 1.23
N ARG A 413 -19.85 -3.83 1.39
CA ARG A 413 -18.87 -4.12 0.32
C ARG A 413 -18.39 -2.90 -0.47
N GLN A 414 -18.45 -1.72 0.15
CA GLN A 414 -17.89 -0.46 -0.36
C GLN A 414 -16.72 -0.10 0.55
N ALA A 415 -15.48 -0.28 0.07
CA ALA A 415 -14.30 0.09 0.82
C ALA A 415 -13.96 1.57 0.58
N PHE A 416 -13.50 2.24 1.62
CA PHE A 416 -12.68 3.45 1.51
C PHE A 416 -11.24 2.96 1.69
N GLU A 417 -10.47 2.91 0.62
CA GLU A 417 -9.15 2.28 0.56
C GLU A 417 -8.15 3.11 -0.24
N PHE A 418 -6.86 2.76 -0.19
CA PHE A 418 -5.78 3.61 -0.74
C PHE A 418 -5.88 5.05 -0.19
N PRO A 419 -5.86 5.21 1.15
CA PRO A 419 -6.09 6.49 1.78
C PRO A 419 -4.92 7.44 1.53
N GLN A 420 -5.26 8.70 1.26
CA GLN A 420 -4.35 9.82 1.10
C GLN A 420 -4.84 10.98 1.96
N ILE A 421 -3.91 11.80 2.42
CA ILE A 421 -4.20 13.02 3.17
C ILE A 421 -3.31 14.14 2.64
N ASN A 422 -3.48 15.36 3.16
CA ASN A 422 -2.47 16.41 3.02
C ASN A 422 -1.23 16.09 3.88
N TYR A 423 -0.49 15.06 3.47
CA TYR A 423 0.50 14.39 4.31
C TYR A 423 1.67 15.31 4.69
N LYS A 424 2.10 16.17 3.75
CA LYS A 424 3.17 17.15 3.99
C LYS A 424 2.85 18.09 5.15
N MET A 425 1.59 18.47 5.32
CA MET A 425 1.19 19.46 6.34
C MET A 425 0.61 18.81 7.60
N TYR A 426 -0.14 17.72 7.44
CA TYR A 426 -0.97 17.08 8.47
C TYR A 426 -0.61 15.62 8.77
N GLY A 427 0.35 15.03 8.06
CA GLY A 427 0.94 13.75 8.45
C GLY A 427 1.50 13.83 9.86
N SER A 428 1.21 12.83 10.68
CA SER A 428 1.59 12.77 12.09
C SER A 428 0.91 13.82 13.00
N LYS A 429 -0.15 14.48 12.53
CA LYS A 429 -0.86 15.57 13.25
C LYS A 429 -2.38 15.41 13.20
N ASN A 430 -3.07 16.07 14.13
CA ASN A 430 -4.52 16.19 14.11
C ASN A 430 -4.97 16.83 12.78
N TYR A 431 -5.95 16.21 12.14
CA TYR A 431 -6.37 16.47 10.77
C TYR A 431 -7.88 16.29 10.63
N THR A 432 -8.43 16.62 9.47
CA THR A 432 -9.87 16.67 9.22
C THR A 432 -10.27 15.87 7.98
N TYR A 433 -9.44 15.80 6.95
CA TYR A 433 -9.81 15.23 5.66
C TYR A 433 -8.91 14.08 5.24
N ALA A 434 -9.54 12.98 4.83
CA ALA A 434 -8.91 11.89 4.10
C ALA A 434 -9.58 11.73 2.73
N TYR A 435 -8.80 11.30 1.75
CA TYR A 435 -9.21 10.99 0.39
C TYR A 435 -8.90 9.53 0.10
N ALA A 436 -9.70 8.85 -0.71
CA ALA A 436 -9.50 7.44 -0.97
C ALA A 436 -10.12 6.99 -2.28
N LEU A 437 -9.62 5.86 -2.75
CA LEU A 437 -10.26 5.05 -3.76
C LEU A 437 -11.44 4.28 -3.14
N GLY A 438 -12.61 4.40 -3.76
CA GLY A 438 -13.76 3.57 -3.40
C GLY A 438 -13.74 2.24 -4.14
N LEU A 439 -13.77 1.13 -3.39
CA LEU A 439 -13.84 -0.22 -3.96
C LEU A 439 -15.22 -0.83 -3.79
N ASN A 440 -15.90 -1.11 -4.89
CA ASN A 440 -17.19 -1.77 -4.95
C ASN A 440 -16.99 -3.26 -5.26
N HIS A 441 -17.09 -4.12 -4.23
CA HIS A 441 -16.76 -5.55 -4.34
C HIS A 441 -15.34 -5.76 -4.94
N PHE A 442 -14.35 -5.00 -4.43
CA PHE A 442 -12.95 -4.93 -4.89
C PHE A 442 -12.71 -4.18 -6.22
N ILE A 443 -13.74 -3.86 -6.99
CA ILE A 443 -13.58 -3.08 -8.22
C ILE A 443 -13.49 -1.59 -7.89
N PRO A 444 -12.42 -0.89 -8.30
CA PRO A 444 -12.29 0.54 -8.07
C PRO A 444 -13.28 1.32 -8.93
N ASP A 445 -14.21 2.07 -8.32
CA ASP A 445 -15.32 2.67 -9.08
C ASP A 445 -15.66 4.12 -8.73
N ARG A 446 -14.96 4.73 -7.77
CA ARG A 446 -15.22 6.11 -7.32
C ARG A 446 -14.04 6.70 -6.55
N ILE A 447 -14.00 8.02 -6.42
CA ILE A 447 -13.14 8.73 -5.48
C ILE A 447 -13.98 9.24 -4.32
N CYS A 448 -13.50 9.05 -3.10
CA CYS A 448 -14.15 9.45 -1.87
C CYS A 448 -13.32 10.50 -1.13
N LYS A 449 -14.00 11.46 -0.50
CA LYS A 449 -13.46 12.33 0.55
C LYS A 449 -14.24 12.06 1.83
N LEU A 450 -13.55 12.00 2.96
CA LEU A 450 -14.12 11.79 4.28
C LEU A 450 -13.66 12.91 5.22
N ASN A 451 -14.61 13.59 5.85
CA ASN A 451 -14.33 14.40 7.03
C ASN A 451 -14.29 13.47 8.25
N VAL A 452 -13.11 13.24 8.83
CA VAL A 452 -12.91 12.27 9.92
C VAL A 452 -13.42 12.75 11.29
N LYS A 453 -13.93 13.98 11.36
CA LYS A 453 -14.56 14.54 12.58
C LYS A 453 -16.08 14.45 12.48
N THR A 454 -16.66 14.85 11.35
CA THR A 454 -18.11 14.87 11.15
C THR A 454 -18.68 13.60 10.51
N LYS A 455 -17.81 12.75 9.94
CA LYS A 455 -18.15 11.57 9.13
C LYS A 455 -18.87 11.90 7.81
N GLU A 456 -18.89 13.17 7.42
CA GLU A 456 -19.41 13.61 6.14
C GLU A 456 -18.54 13.09 4.99
N THR A 457 -19.17 12.70 3.88
CA THR A 457 -18.47 12.17 2.71
C THR A 457 -18.89 12.87 1.42
N TRP A 458 -17.92 13.07 0.53
CA TRP A 458 -18.13 13.46 -0.86
C TRP A 458 -17.69 12.33 -1.77
N VAL A 459 -18.32 12.22 -2.93
CA VAL A 459 -18.02 11.17 -3.91
C VAL A 459 -17.97 11.78 -5.31
N TRP A 460 -16.89 11.50 -6.04
CA TRP A 460 -16.85 11.60 -7.49
C TRP A 460 -16.98 10.19 -8.08
N GLN A 461 -17.86 10.03 -9.07
CA GLN A 461 -18.11 8.75 -9.73
C GLN A 461 -18.71 9.00 -11.12
N GLU A 462 -18.23 8.26 -12.12
CA GLU A 462 -18.79 8.21 -13.48
C GLU A 462 -19.07 6.77 -13.92
N PRO A 463 -20.10 6.53 -14.75
CA PRO A 463 -20.31 5.24 -15.41
C PRO A 463 -19.07 4.75 -16.16
N ASP A 464 -18.83 3.43 -16.10
CA ASP A 464 -17.78 2.73 -16.83
C ASP A 464 -16.38 3.37 -16.72
N SER A 465 -16.09 3.97 -15.56
CA SER A 465 -14.86 4.67 -15.24
C SER A 465 -14.25 4.11 -13.95
N TYR A 466 -12.98 3.70 -14.01
CA TYR A 466 -12.30 2.97 -12.95
C TYR A 466 -11.06 3.75 -12.49
N PRO A 467 -11.17 4.56 -11.42
CA PRO A 467 -10.08 5.43 -10.97
C PRO A 467 -8.98 4.67 -10.20
N SER A 468 -7.82 5.30 -10.05
CA SER A 468 -6.74 4.89 -9.15
C SER A 468 -6.80 5.66 -7.83
N GLU A 469 -5.88 5.34 -6.91
CA GLU A 469 -5.64 6.16 -5.71
C GLU A 469 -5.57 7.67 -6.01
N PRO A 470 -6.27 8.53 -5.24
CA PRO A 470 -6.28 9.98 -5.43
C PRO A 470 -5.15 10.67 -4.66
N LEU A 471 -4.07 11.05 -5.35
CA LEU A 471 -2.94 11.73 -4.71
C LEU A 471 -3.22 13.23 -4.49
N TYR A 472 -3.08 13.69 -3.25
CA TYR A 472 -3.29 15.08 -2.88
C TYR A 472 -2.09 15.97 -3.22
N VAL A 473 -2.36 17.10 -3.89
CA VAL A 473 -1.38 18.16 -4.17
C VAL A 473 -1.90 19.48 -3.61
N GLN A 474 -1.19 20.00 -2.61
CA GLN A 474 -1.49 21.27 -1.96
C GLN A 474 -1.37 22.44 -2.94
N ASN A 475 -2.35 23.35 -2.93
CA ASN A 475 -2.18 24.68 -3.50
C ASN A 475 -1.13 25.45 -2.66
N PRO A 476 0.01 25.90 -3.23
CA PRO A 476 1.09 26.54 -2.47
C PRO A 476 0.65 27.78 -1.67
N ASP A 477 -0.38 28.47 -2.16
CA ASP A 477 -0.94 29.67 -1.52
C ASP A 477 -2.19 29.34 -0.66
N GLY A 478 -2.56 28.06 -0.60
CA GLY A 478 -3.76 27.59 0.08
C GLY A 478 -3.60 27.57 1.60
N ALA A 479 -4.64 28.01 2.31
CA ALA A 479 -4.65 28.11 3.77
C ALA A 479 -5.38 26.94 4.46
N ASP A 480 -6.39 26.37 3.79
CA ASP A 480 -7.20 25.29 4.33
C ASP A 480 -6.54 23.92 4.09
N GLU A 481 -6.86 22.94 4.94
CA GLU A 481 -6.33 21.57 4.87
C GLU A 481 -6.62 20.89 3.51
N ASP A 482 -7.75 21.24 2.89
CA ASP A 482 -8.25 20.73 1.61
C ASP A 482 -8.16 21.75 0.47
N ASP A 483 -7.36 22.80 0.61
CA ASP A 483 -7.04 23.75 -0.47
C ASP A 483 -5.98 23.16 -1.40
N GLY A 484 -6.43 22.38 -2.37
CA GLY A 484 -5.57 21.69 -3.30
C GLY A 484 -6.36 20.90 -4.32
N VAL A 485 -5.67 19.99 -4.99
CA VAL A 485 -6.29 19.08 -5.97
C VAL A 485 -5.93 17.64 -5.69
N LEU A 486 -6.77 16.74 -6.20
CA LEU A 486 -6.50 15.31 -6.26
C LEU A 486 -6.15 14.91 -7.68
N LEU A 487 -5.11 14.10 -7.83
CA LEU A 487 -4.69 13.51 -9.10
C LEU A 487 -4.99 12.00 -9.08
N THR A 488 -5.79 11.52 -10.03
CA THR A 488 -6.12 10.09 -10.17
C THR A 488 -6.13 9.68 -11.63
N ILE A 489 -5.55 8.51 -11.95
CA ILE A 489 -5.62 7.93 -13.29
C ILE A 489 -6.93 7.17 -13.39
N VAL A 490 -7.70 7.43 -14.45
CA VAL A 490 -8.98 6.77 -14.69
C VAL A 490 -8.91 5.97 -15.99
N ALA A 491 -9.22 4.68 -15.90
CA ALA A 491 -9.50 3.86 -17.08
C ALA A 491 -10.97 4.00 -17.45
N ALA A 492 -11.26 4.34 -18.71
CA ALA A 492 -12.60 4.56 -19.24
C ALA A 492 -12.77 3.83 -20.58
N PRO A 493 -12.79 2.48 -20.57
CA PRO A 493 -12.65 1.68 -21.78
C PRO A 493 -13.82 1.78 -22.77
N GLY A 494 -14.98 2.30 -22.33
CA GLY A 494 -16.12 2.60 -23.20
C GLY A 494 -16.04 3.95 -23.91
N SER A 495 -15.05 4.78 -23.56
CA SER A 495 -14.87 6.14 -24.11
C SER A 495 -13.99 6.13 -25.36
N GLN A 496 -14.09 7.19 -26.18
CA GLN A 496 -13.21 7.37 -27.34
C GLN A 496 -11.73 7.35 -26.96
N ARG A 497 -11.39 7.89 -25.79
CA ARG A 497 -10.07 7.82 -25.18
C ARG A 497 -10.13 6.88 -23.98
N PRO A 498 -9.40 5.75 -24.00
CA PRO A 498 -9.60 4.65 -23.06
C PRO A 498 -9.06 4.93 -21.64
N ALA A 499 -8.33 6.03 -21.44
CA ALA A 499 -7.87 6.46 -20.13
C ALA A 499 -7.57 7.97 -20.09
N TYR A 500 -7.56 8.54 -18.89
CA TYR A 500 -7.21 9.94 -18.64
C TYR A 500 -6.67 10.14 -17.22
N LEU A 501 -5.84 11.17 -17.04
CA LEU A 501 -5.56 11.72 -15.72
C LEU A 501 -6.69 12.69 -15.37
N LEU A 502 -7.34 12.47 -14.23
CA LEU A 502 -8.37 13.33 -13.69
C LEU A 502 -7.79 14.24 -12.59
N ILE A 503 -8.20 15.50 -12.62
CA ILE A 503 -7.87 16.50 -11.61
C ILE A 503 -9.17 16.94 -10.95
N LEU A 504 -9.30 16.66 -9.65
CA LEU A 504 -10.44 17.07 -8.84
C LEU A 504 -10.05 18.19 -7.88
N ASN A 505 -10.97 19.11 -7.62
CA ASN A 505 -10.84 20.04 -6.51
C ASN A 505 -10.99 19.26 -5.20
N ALA A 506 -9.97 19.32 -4.33
CA ALA A 506 -9.99 18.54 -3.08
C ALA A 506 -11.07 19.03 -2.09
N LYS A 507 -11.62 20.24 -2.27
CA LYS A 507 -12.65 20.80 -1.39
C LYS A 507 -14.00 20.10 -1.53
N ASP A 508 -14.44 19.83 -2.76
CA ASP A 508 -15.78 19.34 -3.07
C ASP A 508 -15.83 18.15 -4.03
N LEU A 509 -14.66 17.66 -4.50
CA LEU A 509 -14.50 16.65 -5.53
C LEU A 509 -15.11 17.03 -6.90
N SER A 510 -15.33 18.32 -7.16
CA SER A 510 -15.69 18.80 -8.49
C SER A 510 -14.53 18.63 -9.46
N GLU A 511 -14.85 18.32 -10.71
CA GLU A 511 -13.84 18.16 -11.74
C GLU A 511 -13.24 19.51 -12.17
N VAL A 512 -11.92 19.57 -12.23
CA VAL A 512 -11.16 20.76 -12.66
C VAL A 512 -10.67 20.59 -14.10
N ALA A 513 -10.12 19.42 -14.42
CA ALA A 513 -9.58 19.11 -15.73
C ALA A 513 -9.37 17.60 -15.94
N ARG A 514 -9.22 17.19 -17.21
CA ARG A 514 -8.68 15.89 -17.61
C ARG A 514 -7.50 16.06 -18.56
N ALA A 515 -6.59 15.11 -18.54
CA ALA A 515 -5.56 14.91 -19.54
C ALA A 515 -5.69 13.51 -20.14
N GLU A 516 -6.35 13.44 -21.29
CA GLU A 516 -6.80 12.20 -21.91
C GLU A 516 -5.74 11.59 -22.85
N VAL A 517 -5.64 10.27 -22.86
CA VAL A 517 -4.68 9.50 -23.69
C VAL A 517 -5.40 8.49 -24.60
N GLU A 518 -4.77 8.14 -25.71
CA GLU A 518 -5.32 7.20 -26.71
C GLU A 518 -4.95 5.73 -26.43
N CYS A 519 -4.30 5.44 -25.30
CA CYS A 519 -3.90 4.10 -24.91
C CYS A 519 -4.48 3.72 -23.54
N SER A 520 -4.84 2.44 -23.37
CA SER A 520 -5.32 1.91 -22.09
C SER A 520 -4.23 1.99 -21.03
N ILE A 521 -4.62 2.22 -19.77
CA ILE A 521 -3.71 2.19 -18.62
C ILE A 521 -4.21 1.10 -17.66
N PRO A 522 -3.37 0.10 -17.31
CA PRO A 522 -3.74 -0.92 -16.33
C PRO A 522 -3.83 -0.33 -14.92
N VAL A 523 -4.25 -1.15 -13.96
CA VAL A 523 -4.36 -0.78 -12.55
C VAL A 523 -3.01 -0.30 -12.02
N THR A 524 -3.05 0.76 -11.21
CA THR A 524 -1.89 1.25 -10.46
C THR A 524 -2.24 1.30 -8.98
N PHE A 525 -1.29 0.91 -8.11
CA PHE A 525 -1.51 0.84 -6.66
C PHE A 525 -1.16 2.16 -5.98
N HIS A 526 0.12 2.50 -5.94
CA HIS A 526 0.60 3.71 -5.26
C HIS A 526 1.54 4.53 -6.13
N GLY A 527 1.85 5.71 -5.63
CA GLY A 527 2.77 6.61 -6.28
C GLY A 527 3.00 7.88 -5.49
N MET A 528 3.55 8.88 -6.18
CA MET A 528 3.80 10.18 -5.59
C MET A 528 3.67 11.29 -6.62
N TYR A 529 3.44 12.50 -6.12
CA TYR A 529 3.65 13.72 -6.89
C TYR A 529 5.02 14.32 -6.56
N LYS A 530 5.91 14.40 -7.55
CA LYS A 530 7.21 15.08 -7.47
C LYS A 530 7.03 16.50 -8.01
N SER A 531 7.07 17.49 -7.12
CA SER A 531 6.98 18.93 -7.50
C SER A 531 8.21 19.44 -8.23
#